data_AF-A0A2S6GP64-F1
#
_entry.id   AF-A0A2S6GP64-F1
#
_cell.length_a   1.000
_cell.length_b   1.000
_cell.length_c   1.000
_cell.angle_alpha   90.00
_cell.angle_beta   90.00
_cell.angle_gamma   90.00
#
_symmetry.space_group_name_H-M   'P 1'
#
loop_
_entity.id
_entity.type
_entity.pdbx_description
1 polymer ?
#
loop_
_entity_poly.entity_id
_entity_poly.type
_entity_poly.pdbx_seq_one_letter_code
_entity_poly.pdbx_strand_id
1 'polypeptide(L)'
;MKLVGIVIVAGLILLYFIDAAFKINPFNTEMLIHSGLRFLTGFIILGIGVFYTGKIRLKYALFLVLALALADDIWDYTRDVNSFSFEVMLHSIYMLLWGSLAGYVLMKQWLNGRDAR
;
A
#
# COMPACT_ATOMS: atom_id res chain seq x y z
N MET A 1 16.06 11.55 -6.65
CA MET A 1 15.23 11.22 -5.47
C MET A 1 14.13 12.26 -5.16
N LYS A 2 14.12 13.45 -5.78
CA LYS A 2 13.12 14.49 -5.48
C LYS A 2 11.67 14.02 -5.64
N LEU A 3 11.37 13.22 -6.67
CA LEU A 3 10.01 12.79 -6.98
C LEU A 3 9.52 11.71 -6.02
N VAL A 4 10.37 10.75 -5.65
CA VAL A 4 10.09 9.80 -4.56
C VAL A 4 9.80 10.54 -3.26
N GLY A 5 10.63 11.53 -2.91
CA GLY A 5 10.41 12.35 -1.71
C GLY A 5 9.05 13.05 -1.72
N ILE A 6 8.65 13.64 -2.85
CA ILE A 6 7.33 14.27 -3.01
C ILE A 6 6.20 13.25 -2.81
N VAL A 7 6.29 12.05 -3.41
CA VAL A 7 5.27 11.00 -3.27
C VAL A 7 5.15 10.51 -1.82
N ILE A 8 6.27 10.38 -1.11
CA ILE A 8 6.26 9.99 0.31
C ILE A 8 5.65 11.09 1.16
N VAL A 9 6.09 12.35 1.01
CA VAL A 9 5.56 13.48 1.81
C VAL A 9 4.08 13.70 1.53
N ALA A 10 3.66 13.72 0.27
CA ALA A 10 2.25 13.89 -0.10
C ALA A 10 1.39 12.77 0.47
N GLY A 11 1.88 11.52 0.43
CA GLY A 11 1.15 10.41 1.03
C GLY A 11 1.14 10.43 2.56
N LEU A 12 2.19 10.91 3.24
CA LEU A 12 2.13 11.09 4.69
C LEU A 12 1.11 12.17 5.09
N ILE A 13 1.03 13.26 4.32
CA ILE A 13 0.03 14.32 4.54
C ILE A 13 -1.39 13.75 4.36
N LEU A 14 -1.65 13.02 3.28
CA LEU A 14 -2.97 12.42 3.04
C LEU A 14 -3.31 11.36 4.08
N LEU A 15 -2.34 10.54 4.49
CA LEU A 15 -2.52 9.54 5.54
C LEU A 15 -2.98 10.18 6.84
N TYR A 16 -2.33 11.28 7.25
CA TYR A 16 -2.72 12.03 8.45
C TYR A 16 -4.20 12.47 8.41
N PHE A 17 -4.67 12.98 7.26
CA PHE A 17 -6.07 13.39 7.12
C PHE A 17 -7.03 12.21 7.16
N ILE A 18 -6.67 11.06 6.57
CA ILE A 18 -7.48 9.84 6.59
C ILE A 18 -7.59 9.30 8.01
N ASP A 19 -6.47 9.19 8.71
CA ASP A 19 -6.43 8.69 10.10
C ASP A 19 -7.24 9.59 11.02
N ALA A 20 -7.11 10.91 10.88
CA ALA A 20 -7.89 11.88 11.64
C ALA A 20 -9.39 11.82 11.31
N ALA A 21 -9.76 11.71 10.04
CA ALA A 21 -11.16 11.65 9.61
C ALA A 21 -11.87 10.39 10.12
N PHE A 22 -11.17 9.26 10.11
CA PHE A 22 -11.71 7.97 10.50
C PHE A 22 -11.45 7.60 11.97
N LYS A 23 -10.78 8.49 12.73
CA LYS A 23 -10.38 8.25 14.12
C LYS A 23 -9.60 6.94 14.29
N ILE A 24 -8.81 6.59 13.26
CA ILE A 24 -7.95 5.41 13.28
C ILE A 24 -6.78 5.73 14.21
N ASN A 25 -6.39 4.77 15.05
CA ASN A 25 -5.16 4.86 15.81
C ASN A 25 -4.03 4.15 15.03
N PRO A 26 -3.20 4.89 14.27
CA PRO A 26 -2.14 4.29 13.45
C PRO A 26 -1.00 3.68 14.30
N PHE A 27 -0.90 4.05 15.58
CA PHE A 27 0.11 3.53 16.50
C PHE A 27 -0.32 2.24 17.20
N ASN A 28 -1.54 1.75 16.96
CA ASN A 28 -1.88 0.38 17.31
C ASN A 28 -1.00 -0.57 16.48
N THR A 29 -0.31 -1.50 17.14
CA THR A 29 0.61 -2.44 16.50
C THR A 29 -0.07 -3.24 15.39
N GLU A 30 -1.32 -3.64 15.58
CA GLU A 30 -2.10 -4.37 14.58
C GLU A 30 -2.36 -3.51 13.35
N MET A 31 -2.82 -2.28 13.56
CA MET A 31 -3.08 -1.33 12.47
C MET A 31 -1.80 -0.97 11.72
N LEU A 32 -0.67 -0.84 12.41
CA LEU A 32 0.63 -0.60 11.79
C LEU A 32 1.06 -1.75 10.88
N ILE A 33 0.93 -3.00 11.35
CA ILE A 33 1.27 -4.21 10.57
C ILE A 33 0.37 -4.30 9.34
N HIS A 34 -0.93 -4.15 9.54
CA HIS A 34 -1.94 -4.20 8.49
C HIS A 34 -1.70 -3.14 7.40
N SER A 35 -1.45 -1.90 7.82
CA SER A 35 -1.15 -0.77 6.95
C SER A 35 0.16 -0.98 6.19
N GLY A 36 1.20 -1.46 6.89
CA GLY A 36 2.50 -1.76 6.31
C GLY A 36 2.42 -2.86 5.25
N LEU A 37 1.73 -3.96 5.55
CA LEU A 37 1.51 -5.06 4.60
C LEU A 37 0.79 -4.58 3.34
N ARG A 38 -0.25 -3.76 3.49
CA ARG A 38 -1.01 -3.22 2.35
C ARG A 38 -0.19 -2.25 1.52
N PHE A 39 0.58 -1.38 2.16
CA PHE A 39 1.52 -0.50 1.47
C PHE A 39 2.56 -1.32 0.69
N LEU A 40 3.20 -2.32 1.31
CA LEU A 40 4.20 -3.16 0.66
C LEU A 40 3.61 -4.00 -0.47
N THR A 41 2.39 -4.52 -0.28
CA THR A 41 1.63 -5.25 -1.29
C THR A 41 1.40 -4.35 -2.51
N GLY A 42 0.89 -3.14 -2.29
CA GLY A 42 0.72 -2.15 -3.35
C GLY A 42 2.04 -1.83 -4.03
N PHE A 43 3.09 -1.58 -3.25
CA PHE A 43 4.42 -1.23 -3.72
C PHE A 43 5.04 -2.29 -4.63
N ILE A 44 5.13 -3.53 -4.15
CA ILE A 44 5.82 -4.60 -4.85
C ILE A 44 4.95 -5.15 -5.99
N ILE A 45 3.71 -5.53 -5.70
CA ILE A 45 2.87 -6.25 -6.66
C ILE A 45 2.32 -5.29 -7.71
N LEU A 46 1.68 -4.20 -7.31
CA LEU A 46 1.06 -3.25 -8.24
C LEU A 46 2.09 -2.28 -8.82
N GLY A 47 2.84 -1.58 -7.96
CA GLY A 47 3.80 -0.57 -8.37
C GLY A 47 4.92 -1.13 -9.24
N ILE A 48 5.63 -2.13 -8.74
CA ILE A 48 6.76 -2.73 -9.45
C ILE A 48 6.30 -3.82 -10.43
N GLY A 49 5.50 -4.78 -9.96
CA GLY A 49 5.13 -5.97 -10.73
C GLY A 49 4.20 -5.68 -11.91
N VAL A 50 3.18 -4.82 -11.72
CA VAL A 50 2.22 -4.46 -12.77
C VAL A 50 2.67 -3.21 -13.52
N PHE A 51 2.80 -2.07 -12.84
CA PHE A 51 2.93 -0.78 -13.52
C PHE A 51 4.33 -0.49 -14.04
N TYR A 52 5.38 -0.92 -13.33
CA TYR A 52 6.76 -0.69 -13.78
C TYR A 52 7.26 -1.77 -14.73
N THR A 53 7.29 -3.04 -14.28
CA THR A 53 7.88 -4.14 -15.07
C THR A 53 6.91 -4.76 -16.09
N GLY A 54 5.60 -4.63 -15.88
CA GLY A 54 4.59 -5.27 -16.72
C GLY A 54 4.59 -6.81 -16.66
N LYS A 55 5.33 -7.42 -15.72
CA LYS A 55 5.48 -8.89 -15.64
C LYS A 55 4.22 -9.57 -15.07
N ILE A 56 3.48 -8.86 -14.23
CA ILE A 56 2.22 -9.35 -13.65
C ILE A 56 1.07 -8.67 -14.38
N ARG A 57 0.14 -9.46 -14.95
CA ARG A 57 -1.09 -8.89 -15.52
C ARG A 57 -1.97 -8.37 -14.39
N LEU A 58 -2.58 -7.19 -14.59
CA LEU A 58 -3.43 -6.53 -13.59
C LEU A 58 -4.47 -7.48 -12.98
N LYS A 59 -5.15 -8.31 -13.78
CA LYS A 59 -6.13 -9.28 -13.27
C LYS A 59 -5.57 -10.26 -12.23
N TYR A 60 -4.34 -10.76 -12.43
CA TYR A 60 -3.70 -11.69 -11.51
C TYR A 60 -3.18 -10.96 -10.28
N ALA A 61 -2.68 -9.73 -10.46
CA ALA A 61 -2.30 -8.87 -9.36
C ALA A 61 -3.48 -8.54 -8.46
N LEU A 62 -4.63 -8.17 -9.03
CA LEU A 62 -5.86 -7.91 -8.27
C LEU A 62 -6.32 -9.16 -7.51
N PHE A 63 -6.29 -10.33 -8.15
CA PHE A 63 -6.60 -11.59 -7.47
C PHE A 63 -5.65 -11.86 -6.30
N LEU A 64 -4.35 -11.61 -6.48
CA LEU A 64 -3.34 -11.81 -5.45
C LEU A 64 -3.51 -10.80 -4.30
N VAL A 65 -3.78 -9.53 -4.59
CA VAL A 65 -4.07 -8.50 -3.57
C VAL A 65 -5.33 -8.86 -2.78
N LEU A 66 -6.39 -9.29 -3.46
CA LEU A 66 -7.63 -9.73 -2.80
C LEU A 66 -7.40 -10.98 -1.95
N ALA A 67 -6.62 -11.96 -2.45
CA ALA A 67 -6.28 -13.16 -1.70
C ALA A 67 -5.45 -12.84 -0.44
N LEU A 68 -4.51 -11.90 -0.53
CA LEU A 68 -3.74 -11.43 0.63
C LEU A 68 -4.62 -10.69 1.64
N ALA A 69 -5.51 -9.81 1.18
CA ALA A 69 -6.45 -9.11 2.05
C ALA A 69 -7.37 -10.09 2.79
N LEU A 70 -7.94 -11.07 2.07
CA LEU A 70 -8.78 -12.11 2.68
C LEU A 70 -8.01 -12.99 3.67
N ALA A 71 -6.75 -13.33 3.38
CA ALA A 71 -5.93 -14.12 4.30
C ALA A 71 -5.67 -13.36 5.61
N ASP A 72 -5.46 -12.05 5.51
CA ASP A 72 -5.26 -11.15 6.65
C ASP A 72 -6.55 -11.01 7.48
N ASP A 73 -7.69 -10.83 6.81
CA ASP A 73 -9.00 -10.76 7.47
C ASP A 73 -9.36 -12.09 8.17
N ILE A 74 -9.02 -13.24 7.56
CA ILE A 74 -9.19 -14.56 8.20
C ILE A 74 -8.29 -14.67 9.44
N TRP A 75 -7.05 -14.20 9.36
CA TRP A 75 -6.13 -14.21 10.48
C TRP A 75 -6.65 -13.39 11.66
N ASP A 76 -7.15 -12.18 11.40
CA ASP A 76 -7.76 -11.32 12.41
C ASP A 76 -9.00 -11.97 13.04
N TYR A 77 -9.84 -12.60 12.22
CA TYR A 77 -10.99 -13.36 12.70
C TYR A 77 -10.59 -14.49 13.65
N THR A 78 -9.52 -15.24 13.35
CA THR A 78 -9.06 -16.33 14.25
C THR A 78 -8.53 -15.84 15.60
N ARG A 79 -8.21 -14.56 15.71
CA ARG A 79 -7.66 -13.92 16.92
C ARG A 79 -8.68 -13.06 17.65
N ASP A 80 -9.95 -13.11 17.22
CA ASP A 80 -11.07 -12.31 17.75
C ASP A 80 -10.81 -10.79 17.70
N VAL A 81 -10.06 -10.35 16.68
CA VAL A 81 -9.78 -8.93 16.41
C VAL A 81 -10.83 -8.42 15.44
N ASN A 82 -11.68 -7.50 15.90
CA ASN A 82 -12.75 -6.94 15.08
C ASN A 82 -12.22 -5.77 14.21
N SER A 83 -11.48 -6.10 13.15
CA SER A 83 -10.85 -5.14 12.22
C SER A 83 -11.77 -4.69 11.08
N PHE A 84 -12.96 -5.31 10.95
CA PHE A 84 -13.79 -5.20 9.74
C PHE A 84 -14.71 -3.98 9.79
N SER A 85 -14.13 -2.80 9.59
CA SER A 85 -14.88 -1.55 9.45
C SER A 85 -14.71 -0.94 8.06
N PHE A 86 -15.70 -0.18 7.61
CA PHE A 86 -15.67 0.51 6.32
C PHE A 86 -14.49 1.50 6.25
N GLU A 87 -14.17 2.14 7.37
CA GLU A 87 -13.07 3.06 7.53
C GLU A 87 -11.72 2.37 7.35
N VAL A 88 -11.51 1.21 7.99
CA VAL A 88 -10.30 0.39 7.84
C VAL A 88 -10.15 -0.07 6.39
N MET A 89 -11.25 -0.44 5.74
CA MET A 89 -11.24 -0.78 4.31
C MET A 89 -10.80 0.41 3.43
N LEU A 90 -11.32 1.62 3.65
CA LEU A 90 -10.89 2.79 2.89
C LEU A 90 -9.43 3.15 3.13
N HIS A 91 -9.00 3.13 4.39
CA HIS A 91 -7.60 3.29 4.76
C HIS A 91 -6.71 2.26 4.05
N SER A 92 -7.18 1.02 3.92
CA SER A 92 -6.44 -0.05 3.25
C SER A 92 -6.24 0.16 1.76
N ILE A 93 -7.29 0.60 1.07
CA ILE A 93 -7.25 0.95 -0.35
C ILE A 93 -6.27 2.11 -0.54
N TYR A 94 -6.31 3.10 0.34
CA TYR A 94 -5.36 4.19 0.34
C TYR A 94 -3.91 3.71 0.45
N MET A 95 -3.61 2.84 1.42
CA MET A 95 -2.25 2.29 1.58
C MET A 95 -1.78 1.51 0.36
N LEU A 96 -2.67 0.71 -0.26
CA LEU A 96 -2.38 -0.02 -1.50
C LEU A 96 -2.06 0.94 -2.66
N LEU A 97 -2.87 1.97 -2.87
CA LEU A 97 -2.69 2.95 -3.94
C LEU A 97 -1.41 3.76 -3.73
N TRP A 98 -1.17 4.22 -2.51
CA TRP A 98 0.02 4.98 -2.17
C TRP A 98 1.29 4.14 -2.33
N GLY A 99 1.28 2.91 -1.82
CA GLY A 99 2.36 1.94 -2.01
C GLY A 99 2.66 1.72 -3.49
N SER A 100 1.62 1.47 -4.28
CA SER A 100 1.73 1.27 -5.73
C SER A 100 2.38 2.46 -6.44
N LEU A 101 1.94 3.67 -6.14
CA LEU A 101 2.53 4.89 -6.71
C LEU A 101 3.99 5.05 -6.29
N ALA A 102 4.31 4.83 -5.02
CA ALA A 102 5.67 4.92 -4.49
C ALA A 102 6.60 3.90 -5.16
N GLY A 103 6.16 2.65 -5.32
CA GLY A 103 6.93 1.59 -5.96
C GLY A 103 7.22 1.88 -7.43
N TYR A 104 6.20 2.31 -8.17
CA TYR A 104 6.36 2.71 -9.57
C TYR A 104 7.35 3.87 -9.73
N VAL A 105 7.17 4.95 -8.95
CA VAL A 105 8.02 6.14 -9.02
C VAL A 105 9.45 5.85 -8.60
N LEU A 106 9.65 5.04 -7.57
CA LEU A 106 10.98 4.62 -7.13
C LEU A 106 11.72 3.91 -8.27
N MET A 107 11.10 2.90 -8.87
CA MET A 107 11.73 2.13 -9.93
C MET A 107 12.01 2.97 -11.16
N LYS A 108 11.05 3.82 -11.57
CA LYS A 108 11.22 4.75 -12.68
C LYS A 108 12.38 5.70 -12.44
N GLN A 109 12.51 6.24 -11.23
CA GLN A 109 13.59 7.16 -10.90
C GLN A 109 14.95 6.45 -10.72
N TRP A 110 14.96 5.21 -10.23
CA TRP A 110 16.19 4.45 -9.99
C TRP A 110 16.81 3.87 -11.26
N LEU A 111 16.00 3.46 -12.25
CA LEU A 111 16.50 2.99 -13.55
C LEU A 111 16.80 4.14 -14.51
N ASN A 112 15.96 5.17 -14.61
CA ASN A 112 16.31 6.34 -15.43
C ASN A 112 17.54 7.09 -14.91
N GLY A 113 17.82 7.01 -13.61
CA GLY A 113 19.04 7.55 -13.02
C GLY A 113 20.30 6.70 -13.28
N ARG A 114 20.14 5.44 -13.73
CA ARG A 114 21.24 4.56 -14.16
C ARG A 114 21.59 4.74 -15.63
N ASP A 115 20.61 4.98 -16.50
CA ASP A 115 20.86 5.21 -17.94
C ASP A 115 21.48 6.59 -18.24
N ALA A 116 21.50 7.50 -17.27
CA ALA A 116 22.08 8.84 -17.37
C ALA A 116 23.51 8.96 -16.77
N ARG A 117 24.13 7.83 -16.40
CA ARG A 117 25.53 7.74 -15.94
C ARG A 117 26.30 6.79 -16.85
#